data_AF-A0A2X2BUI0-F1
#
_entry.id   AF-A0A2X2BUI0-F1
#
_cell.length_a   1.000
_cell.length_b   1.000
_cell.length_c   1.000
_cell.angle_alpha   90.00
_cell.angle_beta   90.00
_cell.angle_gamma   90.00
#
_symmetry.space_group_name_H-M   'P 1'
#
loop_
_entity.id
_entity.type
_entity.pdbx_description
1 polymer ?
#
loop_
_entity_poly.entity_id
_entity_poly.type
_entity_poly.pdbx_seq_one_letter_code
_entity_poly.pdbx_strand_id
1 'polypeptide(L)' 'MRYLAQAPVTDPEGNPTIVRFSRKTKQQYVSSEKEGKATGWSAFYIDGKWVEKSK' A
#
# COMPACT_ATOMS: atom_id res chain seq x y z
N MET A 1 0.37 21.93 1.79
CA MET A 1 -0.43 20.80 2.30
C MET A 1 -0.90 19.91 1.15
N ARG A 2 -0.12 18.92 0.67
CA ARG A 2 -0.66 17.90 -0.28
C ARG A 2 0.32 16.73 -0.59
N TYR A 3 0.69 15.90 0.39
CA TYR A 3 1.68 14.84 0.12
C TYR A 3 1.28 13.43 0.57
N LEU A 4 0.19 13.27 1.33
CA LEU A 4 -0.22 11.97 1.89
C LEU A 4 -1.20 11.19 0.99
N ALA A 5 -1.70 11.78 -0.10
CA ALA A 5 -2.84 11.26 -0.87
C ALA A 5 -2.47 10.54 -2.19
N GLN A 6 -1.20 10.21 -2.43
CA GLN A 6 -0.79 9.43 -3.61
C GLN A 6 -0.83 7.92 -3.38
N ALA A 7 -1.16 7.47 -2.16
CA ALA A 7 -1.27 6.05 -1.89
C ALA A 7 -2.42 5.44 -2.70
N PRO A 8 -2.19 4.34 -3.45
CA PRO A 8 -3.26 3.66 -4.15
C PRO A 8 -4.23 3.15 -3.09
N VAL A 9 -5.44 3.72 -3.05
CA VAL A 9 -6.53 3.39 -2.11
C VAL A 9 -7.23 2.09 -2.48
N THR A 10 -7.05 1.65 -3.71
CA THR A 10 -7.65 0.44 -4.27
C THR A 10 -6.63 -0.31 -5.09
N ASP A 11 -6.64 -1.63 -4.92
CA ASP A 11 -5.93 -2.56 -5.79
C ASP A 11 -6.52 -2.51 -7.22
N PRO A 12 -5.80 -2.94 -8.27
CA PRO A 12 -6.38 -3.19 -9.59
C PRO A 12 -7.63 -4.10 -9.57
N GLU A 13 -7.81 -4.93 -8.55
CA GLU A 13 -9.03 -5.74 -8.32
C GLU A 13 -10.18 -4.98 -7.62
N GLY A 14 -10.02 -3.71 -7.26
CA GLY A 14 -11.02 -2.94 -6.50
C GLY A 14 -11.04 -3.23 -5.01
N ASN A 15 -10.06 -3.96 -4.47
CA ASN A 15 -9.96 -4.24 -3.04
C ASN A 15 -9.45 -3.02 -2.27
N PRO A 16 -9.99 -2.70 -1.08
CA PRO A 16 -9.50 -1.60 -0.27
C PRO A 16 -8.08 -1.88 0.21
N THR A 17 -7.21 -0.88 0.05
CA THR A 17 -5.84 -0.95 0.56
C THR A 17 -5.75 -0.16 1.86
N ILE A 18 -4.86 -0.61 2.74
CA ILE A 18 -4.57 0.04 4.01
C ILE A 18 -3.13 0.53 3.99
N VAL A 19 -2.95 1.83 4.22
CA VAL A 19 -1.63 2.43 4.43
C VAL A 19 -1.12 2.03 5.81
N ARG A 20 0.03 1.37 5.84
CA ARG A 20 0.78 1.00 7.04
C ARG A 20 2.16 1.64 7.00
N PHE A 21 2.75 1.82 8.17
CA PHE A 21 4.07 2.41 8.31
C PHE A 21 5.04 1.39 8.91
N SER A 22 6.07 1.04 8.14
CA SER A 22 7.15 0.18 8.62
C SER A 22 8.12 1.01 9.44
N ARG A 23 8.14 0.77 10.76
CA ARG A 23 9.10 1.44 11.67
C ARG A 23 10.54 1.02 11.42
N LYS A 24 10.77 -0.20 10.92
CA LYS A 24 12.11 -0.76 10.68
C LYS A 24 12.82 -0.05 9.53
N THR A 25 12.09 0.26 8.46
CA THR A 25 12.63 0.95 7.29
C THR A 25 12.22 2.42 7.23
N LYS A 26 11.40 2.89 8.20
CA LYS A 26 10.76 4.21 8.23
C LYS A 26 10.07 4.56 6.90
N GLN A 27 9.42 3.56 6.30
CA GLN A 27 8.75 3.67 4.99
C GLN A 27 7.26 3.41 5.11
N GLN A 28 6.48 4.08 4.27
CA GLN A 28 5.06 3.80 4.09
C GLN A 28 4.91 2.64 3.11
N TYR A 29 3.99 1.73 3.41
CA TYR A 29 3.59 0.67 2.51
C TYR A 29 2.08 0.51 2.59
N VAL A 30 1.45 0.11 1.50
CA VAL A 30 0.05 -0.28 1.47
C VAL A 30 -0.06 -1.79 1.36
N SER A 31 -1.11 -2.34 1.95
CA SER A 31 -1.46 -3.75 1.84
C SER A 31 -2.95 -3.86 1.56
N SER A 32 -3.33 -4.74 0.66
CA SER A 32 -4.74 -4.90 0.26
C SER A 32 -5.41 -6.01 1.06
N GLU A 33 -6.64 -5.73 1.51
CA GLU A 33 -7.46 -6.66 2.27
C GLU A 33 -8.80 -6.85 1.55
N LYS A 34 -9.19 -8.10 1.33
CA LYS A 34 -10.46 -8.51 0.72
C LYS A 34 -11.17 -9.41 1.72
N GLU A 35 -12.37 -8.99 2.13
CA GLU A 35 -13.25 -9.79 2.99
C GLU A 35 -12.57 -10.29 4.29
N GLY A 36 -11.74 -9.43 4.90
CA GLY A 36 -11.00 -9.75 6.13
C GLY A 36 -9.75 -10.62 5.93
N LYS A 37 -9.33 -10.88 4.68
CA LYS A 37 -8.07 -11.56 4.35
C LYS A 37 -7.18 -10.66 3.52
N ALA A 38 -5.88 -10.63 3.82
CA ALA A 38 -4.91 -9.98 2.95
C ALA A 38 -4.91 -10.68 1.59
N THR A 39 -5.10 -9.94 0.50
CA THR A 39 -5.13 -10.50 -0.86
C THR A 39 -3.77 -11.00 -1.33
N GLY A 40 -2.70 -10.64 -0.60
CA GLY A 40 -1.32 -10.92 -1.01
C GLY A 40 -0.67 -9.79 -1.81
N TRP A 41 -1.44 -8.74 -2.11
CA TRP A 41 -0.90 -7.52 -2.72
C TRP A 41 -0.39 -6.56 -1.66
N SER A 42 0.78 -5.98 -1.93
CA SER A 42 1.37 -4.91 -1.12
C SER A 42 2.12 -3.96 -2.01
N ALA A 43 2.11 -2.66 -1.73
CA ALA A 43 2.97 -1.70 -2.44
C ALA A 43 3.80 -0.87 -1.46
N PHE A 44 5.06 -0.63 -1.79
CA PHE A 44 6.00 0.10 -0.95
C PHE A 44 6.28 1.47 -1.56
N TYR A 45 6.31 2.51 -0.73
CA TYR A 45 6.71 3.84 -1.17
C TYR A 45 8.24 3.97 -1.11
N ILE A 46 8.90 3.77 -2.24
CA ILE A 46 10.35 3.80 -2.39
C ILE A 46 10.71 4.90 -3.37
N ASP A 47 11.60 5.81 -2.97
CA ASP A 47 12.14 6.87 -3.85
C ASP A 47 11.07 7.78 -4.48
N GLY A 48 9.99 8.06 -3.74
CA GLY A 48 8.88 8.89 -4.25
C GLY A 48 7.92 8.16 -5.17
N LYS A 49 8.07 6.83 -5.35
CA LYS A 49 7.22 6.00 -6.20
C LYS A 49 6.61 4.84 -5.42
N TRP A 50 5.40 4.46 -5.81
CA TRP A 50 4.77 3.23 -5.33
C TRP A 50 5.28 2.05 -6.13
N VAL A 51 5.91 1.11 -5.45
CA VAL A 51 6.38 -0.16 -6.01
C VAL A 51 5.44 -1.24 -5.55
N GLU A 52 4.55 -1.66 -6.43
CA GLU A 52 3.66 -2.80 -6.21
C GLU A 52 4.45 -4.12 -6.14
N LYS A 53 4.04 -4.97 -5.22
CA LYS A 53 4.60 -6.28 -4.95
C LYS A 53 3.43 -7.22 -4.68
N SER A 54 2.97 -7.85 -5.75
CA SER A 54 2.13 -9.05 -5.63
C SER A 54 3.04 -10.22 -5.27
N LYS A 55 2.69 -10.96 -4.21
CA LYS A 55 3.30 -12.27 -3.96
C LYS A 55 2.57 -13.34 -4.77
#